data_AF-A0A382F2J2-F1
#
_entry.id   AF-A0A382F2J2-F1
#
_cell.length_a   1.000
_cell.length_b   1.000
_cell.length_c   1.000
_cell.angle_alpha   90.00
_cell.angle_beta   90.00
_cell.angle_gamma   90.00
#
_symmetry.space_group_name_H-M   'P 1'
#
loop_
_entity.id
_entity.type
_entity.pdbx_description
1 polymer ?
#
loop_
_entity_poly.entity_id
_entity_poly.type
_entity_poly.pdbx_seq_one_letter_code
_entity_poly.pdbx_strand_id
1 'polypeptide(L)'
;MKNLINKKITRVLPIVFILFWTGCEDLDFPDPNNPTDDTATIQSLVTGSEAGLRSGFGVYMRDLLVIGREAYYLEPADPRYTGELLTGPIDPGGFLCYTPWAANYKVVKNCLTILNSNDADNGAKGFAQTLQAYCLMRVLNLTDTNGARLNYDGDINVDVATKAEVLAEIESLLDAGLSNLQSAESSFSFTLSSGFDSFNTPATFAHFNRGLRARIAVLQDDWSAAQTALTSCADWMNSSDDDMGVYHVFSSGANDGDNQMYEASDAATIKLMVHPSYLTDAESGDTRLTSNVVVRSDTIKYDGLESYLAPTLYS
;
A
#
# COMPACT_ATOMS: atom_id res chain seq x y z
N MET A 1 -17.33 50.21 50.96
CA MET A 1 -17.47 49.13 49.96
C MET A 1 -16.16 48.44 49.55
N LYS A 2 -14.97 49.09 49.57
CA LYS A 2 -13.69 48.43 49.18
C LYS A 2 -13.26 47.22 50.03
N ASN A 3 -13.51 47.22 51.35
CA ASN A 3 -13.00 46.15 52.24
C ASN A 3 -13.80 44.82 52.21
N LEU A 4 -15.03 44.81 51.68
CA LEU A 4 -15.85 43.60 51.56
C LEU A 4 -15.56 42.80 50.29
N ILE A 5 -15.14 43.47 49.22
CA ILE A 5 -14.79 42.84 47.93
C ILE A 5 -13.47 42.06 48.06
N ASN A 6 -12.46 42.65 48.74
CA ASN A 6 -11.16 41.99 48.92
C ASN A 6 -11.23 40.69 49.74
N LYS A 7 -12.11 40.61 50.76
CA LYS A 7 -12.28 39.40 51.59
C LYS A 7 -13.00 38.25 50.87
N LYS A 8 -13.86 38.56 49.88
CA LYS A 8 -14.50 37.52 49.05
C LYS A 8 -13.53 36.96 48.02
N ILE A 9 -12.70 37.81 47.41
CA ILE A 9 -11.68 37.39 46.42
C ILE A 9 -10.60 36.50 47.07
N THR A 10 -10.15 36.80 48.29
CA THR A 10 -9.15 35.96 49.00
C THR A 10 -9.68 34.60 49.45
N ARG A 11 -10.99 34.41 49.61
CA ARG A 11 -11.60 33.12 49.98
C ARG A 11 -11.90 32.22 48.79
N VAL A 12 -12.03 32.81 47.59
CA VAL A 12 -12.31 32.07 46.35
C VAL A 12 -11.02 31.69 45.62
N LEU A 13 -9.96 32.47 45.77
CA LEU A 13 -8.65 32.20 45.16
C LEU A 13 -8.09 30.78 45.42
N PRO A 14 -8.15 30.23 46.65
CA PRO A 14 -7.64 28.88 46.92
C PRO A 14 -8.45 27.80 46.20
N ILE A 15 -9.77 27.99 46.07
CA ILE A 15 -10.69 27.04 45.41
C ILE A 15 -10.45 27.04 43.90
N VAL A 16 -10.18 28.21 43.30
CA VAL A 16 -9.82 28.33 41.88
C VAL A 16 -8.45 27.69 41.61
N PHE A 17 -7.47 27.85 42.49
CA PHE A 17 -6.17 27.19 42.34
C PHE A 17 -6.23 25.65 42.48
N ILE A 18 -7.16 25.11 43.29
CA ILE A 18 -7.40 23.65 43.39
C ILE A 18 -8.02 23.09 42.10
N LEU A 19 -8.84 23.88 41.40
CA LEU A 19 -9.41 23.49 40.09
C LEU A 19 -8.37 23.49 38.96
N PHE A 20 -7.31 24.30 39.06
CA PHE A 20 -6.20 24.26 38.08
C PHE A 20 -5.15 23.17 38.39
N TRP A 21 -5.11 22.62 39.61
CA TRP A 21 -4.16 21.58 40.01
C TRP A 21 -4.71 20.15 39.90
N THR A 22 -6.02 20.01 39.65
CA THR A 22 -6.69 18.71 39.40
C THR A 22 -6.83 18.39 37.91
N GLY A 23 -6.24 19.21 37.02
CA GLY A 23 -5.98 18.85 35.63
C GLY A 23 -4.81 17.88 35.53
N CYS A 24 -5.01 16.66 36.01
CA CYS A 24 -4.22 15.47 35.73
C CYS A 24 -5.13 14.64 34.80
N GLU A 25 -4.70 14.03 33.70
CA GLU A 25 -3.42 13.46 33.30
C GLU A 25 -3.30 13.62 31.77
N ASP A 26 -2.21 13.10 31.20
CA ASP A 26 -2.00 12.94 29.76
C ASP A 26 -3.31 12.71 29.00
N LEU A 27 -3.58 13.52 27.96
CA LEU A 27 -4.69 13.28 27.03
C LEU A 27 -4.36 12.19 26.01
N ASP A 28 -3.19 11.57 26.14
CA ASP A 28 -2.77 10.40 25.40
C ASP A 28 -3.37 9.14 26.05
N PHE A 29 -4.68 8.96 25.86
CA PHE A 29 -5.32 7.70 26.21
C PHE A 29 -4.98 6.71 25.09
N PRO A 30 -4.34 5.56 25.38
CA PRO A 30 -4.25 4.51 24.38
C PRO A 30 -5.68 4.14 23.98
N ASP A 31 -5.98 4.20 22.68
CA ASP A 31 -7.27 3.75 22.15
C ASP A 31 -7.47 2.31 22.64
N PRO A 32 -8.45 2.04 23.53
CA PRO A 32 -8.62 0.72 24.13
C PRO A 32 -8.98 -0.35 23.09
N ASN A 33 -9.29 0.04 21.85
CA ASN A 33 -9.55 -0.86 20.74
C ASN A 33 -8.38 -0.97 19.75
N ASN A 34 -7.29 -0.21 19.93
CA ASN A 34 -6.12 -0.29 19.07
C ASN A 34 -5.02 -1.09 19.79
N PRO A 35 -4.48 -2.17 19.19
CA PRO A 35 -3.35 -2.87 19.78
C PRO A 35 -2.19 -1.90 20.01
N THR A 36 -1.70 -1.82 21.24
CA THR A 36 -0.47 -1.10 21.57
C THR A 36 0.73 -1.94 21.17
N ASP A 37 1.87 -1.31 20.92
CA ASP A 37 3.12 -2.01 20.57
C ASP A 37 3.48 -3.10 21.63
N ASP A 38 3.11 -2.89 22.90
CA ASP A 38 3.35 -3.82 24.02
C ASP A 38 2.47 -5.09 24.00
N THR A 39 1.43 -5.14 23.18
CA THR A 39 0.48 -6.28 23.10
C THR A 39 0.37 -6.90 21.70
N ALA A 40 1.08 -6.34 20.71
CA ALA A 40 1.05 -6.84 19.35
C ALA A 40 1.84 -8.15 19.23
N THR A 41 1.14 -9.23 18.87
CA THR A 41 1.76 -10.52 18.49
C THR A 41 2.29 -10.46 17.06
N ILE A 42 3.22 -11.37 16.71
CA ILE A 42 3.67 -11.57 15.32
C ILE A 42 2.46 -11.77 14.39
N GLN A 43 1.49 -12.60 14.78
CA GLN A 43 0.29 -12.83 13.98
C GLN A 43 -0.51 -11.54 13.72
N SER A 44 -0.74 -10.72 14.75
CA SER A 44 -1.49 -9.46 14.57
C SER A 44 -0.75 -8.46 13.69
N LEU A 45 0.58 -8.41 13.76
CA LEU A 45 1.40 -7.54 12.90
C LEU A 45 1.39 -8.01 11.45
N VAL A 46 1.44 -9.33 11.21
CA VAL A 46 1.31 -9.93 9.87
C VAL A 46 -0.06 -9.60 9.28
N THR A 47 -1.15 -9.92 9.99
CA THR A 47 -2.52 -9.64 9.52
C THR A 47 -2.75 -8.14 9.31
N GLY A 48 -2.23 -7.29 10.20
CA GLY A 48 -2.30 -5.84 10.07
C GLY A 48 -1.50 -5.31 8.87
N SER A 49 -0.38 -5.95 8.53
CA SER A 49 0.42 -5.62 7.33
C SER A 49 -0.34 -5.98 6.05
N GLU A 50 -0.93 -7.17 5.98
CA GLU A 50 -1.77 -7.60 4.85
C GLU A 50 -2.98 -6.67 4.64
N ALA A 51 -3.68 -6.33 5.72
CA ALA A 51 -4.78 -5.37 5.68
C ALA A 51 -4.31 -3.96 5.27
N GLY A 52 -3.18 -3.51 5.82
CA GLY A 52 -2.59 -2.21 5.53
C GLY A 52 -2.19 -2.04 4.06
N LEU A 53 -1.74 -3.11 3.38
CA LEU A 53 -1.41 -3.05 1.95
C LEU A 53 -2.62 -2.69 1.07
N ARG A 54 -3.84 -3.04 1.51
CA ARG A 54 -5.10 -2.71 0.82
C ARG A 54 -5.58 -1.29 1.09
N SER A 55 -5.14 -0.69 2.20
CA SER A 55 -5.45 0.72 2.51
C SER A 55 -4.84 1.64 1.45
N GLY A 56 -5.66 2.52 0.87
CA GLY A 56 -5.21 3.44 -0.17
C GLY A 56 -4.85 2.77 -1.51
N PHE A 57 -5.08 1.45 -1.65
CA PHE A 57 -4.76 0.72 -2.88
C PHE A 57 -5.60 1.18 -4.07
N GLY A 58 -6.87 1.56 -3.87
CA GLY A 58 -7.70 2.11 -4.95
C GLY A 58 -7.15 3.41 -5.52
N VAL A 59 -6.69 4.33 -4.65
CA VAL A 59 -6.03 5.58 -5.09
C VAL A 59 -4.74 5.26 -5.82
N TYR A 60 -3.88 4.41 -5.22
CA TYR A 60 -2.64 3.95 -5.84
C TYR A 60 -2.84 3.43 -7.27
N MET A 61 -3.80 2.52 -7.45
CA MET A 61 -4.07 1.93 -8.76
C MET A 61 -4.63 2.93 -9.76
N ARG A 62 -5.58 3.78 -9.36
CA ARG A 62 -6.12 4.83 -10.24
C ARG A 62 -5.04 5.79 -10.70
N ASP A 63 -4.15 6.20 -9.80
CA ASP A 63 -3.05 7.11 -10.12
C ASP A 63 -2.13 6.52 -11.18
N LEU A 64 -1.70 5.26 -10.99
CA LEU A 64 -0.86 4.56 -11.96
C LEU A 64 -1.55 4.35 -13.31
N LEU A 65 -2.82 3.94 -13.30
CA LEU A 65 -3.58 3.73 -14.53
C LEU A 65 -3.77 5.03 -15.33
N VAL A 66 -4.03 6.15 -14.64
CA VAL A 66 -4.25 7.45 -15.28
C VAL A 66 -2.93 8.01 -15.82
N ILE A 67 -1.87 8.02 -15.01
CA ILE A 67 -0.54 8.49 -15.44
C ILE A 67 0.02 7.60 -16.57
N GLY A 68 -0.19 6.28 -16.47
CA GLY A 68 0.20 5.29 -17.47
C GLY A 68 -0.66 5.31 -18.74
N ARG A 69 -1.75 6.10 -18.76
CA ARG A 69 -2.72 6.18 -19.87
C ARG A 69 -3.40 4.85 -20.20
N GLU A 70 -3.59 4.00 -19.19
CA GLU A 70 -4.29 2.72 -19.31
C GLU A 70 -5.79 2.84 -19.03
N ALA A 71 -6.15 3.78 -18.16
CA ALA A 71 -7.53 4.10 -17.86
C ALA A 71 -7.71 5.61 -17.63
N TYR A 72 -8.96 6.06 -17.68
CA TYR A 72 -9.39 7.30 -17.09
C TYR A 72 -10.15 7.00 -15.81
N TYR A 73 -10.01 7.87 -14.81
CA TYR A 73 -10.89 7.89 -13.66
C TYR A 73 -11.71 9.19 -13.68
N LEU A 74 -12.90 9.10 -14.25
CA LEU A 74 -13.79 10.23 -14.54
C LEU A 74 -14.77 10.42 -13.38
N GLU A 75 -14.27 10.96 -12.26
CA GLU A 75 -15.06 11.30 -11.07
C GLU A 75 -15.49 12.78 -11.13
N PRO A 76 -16.78 13.08 -11.43
CA PRO A 76 -17.23 14.47 -11.57
C PRO A 76 -17.12 15.29 -10.27
N ALA A 77 -17.15 14.62 -9.11
CA ALA A 77 -17.01 15.27 -7.81
C ALA A 77 -15.55 15.60 -7.44
N ASP A 78 -14.59 15.04 -8.16
CA ASP A 78 -13.16 15.18 -7.87
C ASP A 78 -12.36 15.37 -9.17
N PRO A 79 -12.29 16.61 -9.69
CA PRO A 79 -11.62 16.91 -10.96
C PRO A 79 -10.10 16.75 -10.89
N ARG A 80 -9.53 16.35 -9.75
CA ARG A 80 -8.07 16.22 -9.59
C ARG A 80 -7.52 14.98 -10.30
N TYR A 81 -8.30 13.92 -10.46
CA TYR A 81 -7.85 12.75 -11.23
C TYR A 81 -7.54 13.09 -12.70
N THR A 82 -8.29 13.99 -13.32
CA THR A 82 -8.03 14.49 -14.68
C THR A 82 -7.13 15.72 -14.66
N GLY A 83 -7.43 16.69 -13.79
CA GLY A 83 -6.71 17.96 -13.70
C GLY A 83 -5.27 17.81 -13.21
N GLU A 84 -5.01 17.07 -12.15
CA GLU A 84 -3.68 16.93 -11.57
C GLU A 84 -2.86 15.82 -12.24
N LEU A 85 -3.42 14.62 -12.44
CA LEU A 85 -2.66 13.49 -12.96
C LEU A 85 -2.38 13.58 -14.47
N LEU A 86 -3.30 14.13 -15.28
CA LEU A 86 -3.13 14.22 -16.74
C LEU A 86 -2.57 15.57 -17.20
N THR A 87 -2.92 16.66 -16.51
CA THR A 87 -2.56 18.03 -16.92
C THR A 87 -1.49 18.64 -16.02
N GLY A 88 -1.62 18.42 -14.70
CA GLY A 88 -0.71 18.93 -13.69
C GLY A 88 -0.89 20.42 -13.36
N PRO A 89 -0.16 20.92 -12.35
CA PRO A 89 0.74 20.16 -11.48
C PRO A 89 -0.02 19.32 -10.44
N ILE A 90 0.63 18.26 -9.94
CA ILE A 90 0.11 17.46 -8.83
C ILE A 90 0.34 18.19 -7.51
N ASP A 91 -0.67 18.23 -6.63
CA ASP A 91 -0.51 18.73 -5.26
C ASP A 91 0.26 17.71 -4.41
N PRO A 92 1.50 18.00 -3.97
CA PRO A 92 2.29 17.06 -3.17
C PRO A 92 1.67 16.76 -1.79
N GLY A 93 0.81 17.65 -1.28
CA GLY A 93 0.05 17.42 -0.04
C GLY A 93 -1.34 16.81 -0.30
N GLY A 94 -1.72 16.66 -1.57
CA GLY A 94 -3.01 16.16 -2.00
C GLY A 94 -3.19 14.69 -1.69
N PHE A 95 -4.45 14.25 -1.61
CA PHE A 95 -4.78 12.86 -1.25
C PHE A 95 -4.26 11.84 -2.28
N LEU A 96 -4.10 12.23 -3.56
CA LEU A 96 -3.54 11.38 -4.62
C LEU A 96 -2.12 10.93 -4.25
N CYS A 97 -1.27 11.85 -3.77
CA CYS A 97 0.06 11.48 -3.27
C CYS A 97 0.06 10.95 -1.84
N TYR A 98 -0.61 11.65 -0.92
CA TYR A 98 -0.50 11.38 0.51
C TYR A 98 -1.11 10.03 0.92
N THR A 99 -2.25 9.65 0.34
CA THR A 99 -2.96 8.42 0.71
C THR A 99 -2.12 7.16 0.50
N PRO A 100 -1.59 6.89 -0.72
CA PRO A 100 -0.76 5.72 -0.93
C PRO A 100 0.61 5.83 -0.25
N TRP A 101 1.18 7.05 -0.13
CA TRP A 101 2.41 7.26 0.65
C TRP A 101 2.23 6.82 2.11
N ALA A 102 1.26 7.42 2.80
CA ALA A 102 1.01 7.14 4.21
C ALA A 102 0.62 5.68 4.47
N ALA A 103 -0.16 5.06 3.57
CA ALA A 103 -0.53 3.66 3.71
C ALA A 103 0.69 2.72 3.67
N ASN A 104 1.61 2.92 2.72
CA ASN A 104 2.81 2.08 2.61
C ASN A 104 3.75 2.26 3.81
N TYR A 105 3.98 3.49 4.30
CA TYR A 105 4.82 3.69 5.49
C TYR A 105 4.21 3.14 6.78
N LYS A 106 2.89 3.07 6.90
CA LYS A 106 2.24 2.36 8.02
C LYS A 106 2.54 0.86 8.00
N VAL A 107 2.54 0.24 6.82
CA VAL A 107 2.94 -1.18 6.67
C VAL A 107 4.43 -1.35 6.96
N VAL A 108 5.29 -0.44 6.49
CA VAL A 108 6.72 -0.43 6.83
C VAL A 108 6.91 -0.37 8.35
N LYS A 109 6.14 0.47 9.07
CA LYS A 109 6.19 0.51 10.54
C LYS A 109 5.87 -0.86 11.17
N ASN A 110 4.82 -1.54 10.72
CA ASN A 110 4.50 -2.88 11.21
C ASN A 110 5.64 -3.88 10.95
N CYS A 111 6.26 -3.82 9.76
CA CYS A 111 7.39 -4.67 9.41
C CYS A 111 8.59 -4.42 10.34
N LEU A 112 8.88 -3.15 10.66
CA LEU A 112 9.93 -2.80 11.61
C LEU A 112 9.62 -3.27 13.03
N THR A 113 8.35 -3.21 13.46
CA THR A 113 7.94 -3.79 14.75
C THR A 113 8.17 -5.30 14.78
N ILE A 114 7.88 -6.02 13.70
CA ILE A 114 8.23 -7.45 13.58
C ILE A 114 9.74 -7.64 13.68
N LEU A 115 10.53 -6.90 12.90
CA LEU A 115 11.99 -7.04 12.83
C LEU A 115 12.69 -6.77 14.18
N ASN A 116 12.13 -5.87 14.98
CA ASN A 116 12.65 -5.50 16.31
C ASN A 116 12.08 -6.38 17.44
N SER A 117 11.13 -7.27 17.17
CA SER A 117 10.55 -8.15 18.18
C SER A 117 11.50 -9.29 18.55
N ASN A 118 11.60 -9.59 19.85
CA ASN A 118 12.34 -10.75 20.35
C ASN A 118 11.66 -12.08 19.99
N ASP A 119 10.37 -12.04 19.67
CA ASP A 119 9.58 -13.22 19.29
C ASP A 119 9.67 -13.53 17.78
N ALA A 120 10.32 -12.67 17.00
CA ALA A 120 10.44 -12.86 15.55
C ALA A 120 11.47 -13.92 15.18
N ASP A 121 10.96 -15.06 14.70
CA ASP A 121 11.77 -16.08 14.03
C ASP A 121 12.23 -15.64 12.63
N ASN A 122 13.04 -16.48 11.98
CA ASN A 122 13.56 -16.18 10.65
C ASN A 122 12.45 -16.11 9.59
N GLY A 123 11.36 -16.86 9.72
CA GLY A 123 10.23 -16.78 8.81
C GLY A 123 9.53 -15.41 8.88
N ALA A 124 9.29 -14.92 10.09
CA ALA A 124 8.70 -13.61 10.33
C ALA A 124 9.58 -12.46 9.84
N LYS A 125 10.90 -12.54 10.06
CA LYS A 125 11.87 -11.56 9.54
C LYS A 125 11.89 -11.55 8.01
N GLY A 126 11.90 -12.74 7.40
CA GLY A 126 11.86 -12.90 5.94
C GLY A 126 10.60 -12.31 5.31
N PHE A 127 9.44 -12.55 5.94
CA PHE A 127 8.17 -11.93 5.56
C PHE A 127 8.22 -10.40 5.66
N ALA A 128 8.62 -9.87 6.82
CA ALA A 128 8.64 -8.44 7.09
C ALA A 128 9.57 -7.67 6.14
N GLN A 129 10.78 -8.17 5.89
CA GLN A 129 11.72 -7.55 4.94
C GLN A 129 11.19 -7.56 3.51
N THR A 130 10.55 -8.66 3.09
CA THR A 130 9.95 -8.76 1.75
C THR A 130 8.80 -7.78 1.57
N LEU A 131 7.92 -7.63 2.58
CA LEU A 131 6.82 -6.66 2.53
C LEU A 131 7.31 -5.22 2.61
N GLN A 132 8.31 -4.92 3.44
CA GLN A 132 8.93 -3.60 3.49
C GLN A 132 9.50 -3.18 2.13
N ALA A 133 10.22 -4.10 1.47
CA ALA A 133 10.69 -3.92 0.09
C ALA A 133 9.52 -3.64 -0.87
N TYR A 134 8.45 -4.43 -0.83
CA TYR A 134 7.27 -4.22 -1.68
C TYR A 134 6.61 -2.85 -1.44
N CYS A 135 6.52 -2.38 -0.20
CA CYS A 135 6.01 -1.05 0.13
C CYS A 135 6.88 0.06 -0.45
N LEU A 136 8.21 -0.03 -0.34
CA LEU A 136 9.13 0.93 -0.95
C LEU A 136 9.03 0.92 -2.49
N MET A 137 8.85 -0.25 -3.11
CA MET A 137 8.58 -0.34 -4.55
C MET A 137 7.32 0.43 -4.93
N ARG A 138 6.23 0.27 -4.16
CA ARG A 138 4.98 0.99 -4.42
C ARG A 138 5.13 2.50 -4.28
N VAL A 139 5.86 2.96 -3.25
CA VAL A 139 6.17 4.38 -3.09
C VAL A 139 6.97 4.89 -4.27
N LEU A 140 8.04 4.19 -4.65
CA LEU A 140 8.93 4.60 -5.73
C LEU A 140 8.23 4.61 -7.10
N ASN A 141 7.26 3.73 -7.34
CA ASN A 141 6.45 3.76 -8.55
C ASN A 141 5.62 5.05 -8.70
N LEU A 142 5.28 5.72 -7.59
CA LEU A 142 4.55 6.99 -7.62
C LEU A 142 5.49 8.18 -7.72
N THR A 143 6.61 8.12 -7.00
CA THR A 143 7.48 9.28 -6.80
C THR A 143 8.62 9.35 -7.80
N ASP A 144 8.99 8.21 -8.38
CA ASP A 144 10.05 8.03 -9.36
C ASP A 144 11.33 8.81 -8.98
N THR A 145 11.69 9.85 -9.71
CA THR A 145 12.89 10.68 -9.45
C THR A 145 12.86 11.40 -8.11
N ASN A 146 11.69 11.60 -7.50
CA ASN A 146 11.55 12.23 -6.19
C ASN A 146 11.96 11.30 -5.03
N GLY A 147 12.15 9.99 -5.30
CA GLY A 147 12.68 9.05 -4.32
C GLY A 147 11.74 8.75 -3.15
N ALA A 148 12.32 8.35 -2.01
CA ALA A 148 11.56 7.90 -0.83
C ALA A 148 12.35 8.12 0.47
N ARG A 149 11.67 8.03 1.61
CA ARG A 149 12.27 8.10 2.94
C ARG A 149 12.79 6.71 3.34
N LEU A 150 14.07 6.65 3.69
CA LEU A 150 14.71 5.45 4.24
C LEU A 150 15.02 5.59 5.74
N ASN A 151 14.79 6.78 6.31
CA ASN A 151 14.79 6.96 7.75
C ASN A 151 13.39 6.66 8.28
N TYR A 152 13.30 5.68 9.18
CA TYR A 152 12.03 5.19 9.73
C TYR A 152 11.77 5.66 11.17
N ASP A 153 12.67 6.48 11.70
CA ASP A 153 12.57 7.12 13.01
C ASP A 153 11.62 8.33 13.03
N GLY A 154 11.13 8.75 11.86
CA GLY A 154 10.26 9.91 11.71
C GLY A 154 10.99 11.25 11.74
N ASP A 155 12.33 11.28 11.70
CA ASP A 155 13.07 12.53 11.61
C ASP A 155 12.88 13.18 10.23
N ILE A 156 12.07 14.24 10.20
CA ILE A 156 11.75 14.96 8.97
C ILE A 156 12.92 15.77 8.41
N ASN A 157 13.99 15.98 9.20
CA ASN A 157 15.16 16.77 8.79
C ASN A 157 16.19 15.97 7.98
N VAL A 158 16.08 14.64 7.97
CA VAL A 158 16.88 13.81 7.06
C VAL A 158 16.47 14.11 5.63
N ASP A 159 17.39 14.09 4.67
CA ASP A 159 17.04 14.28 3.27
C ASP A 159 16.28 13.07 2.72
N VAL A 160 15.43 13.30 1.71
CA VAL A 160 14.78 12.19 0.98
C VAL A 160 15.84 11.45 0.18
N ALA A 161 15.86 10.12 0.27
CA ALA A 161 16.79 9.30 -0.47
C ALA A 161 16.45 9.30 -1.96
N THR A 162 17.47 9.31 -2.81
CA THR A 162 17.35 9.28 -4.26
C THR A 162 16.77 7.94 -4.74
N LYS A 163 16.24 7.92 -5.97
CA LYS A 163 15.76 6.67 -6.61
C LYS A 163 16.78 5.54 -6.55
N ALA A 164 18.07 5.83 -6.79
CA ALA A 164 19.13 4.82 -6.76
C ALA A 164 19.34 4.25 -5.34
N GLU A 165 19.33 5.10 -4.32
CA GLU A 165 19.44 4.66 -2.91
C GLU A 165 18.23 3.82 -2.48
N VAL A 166 17.02 4.22 -2.90
CA VAL A 166 15.80 3.45 -2.61
C VAL A 166 15.83 2.09 -3.30
N LEU A 167 16.26 2.01 -4.57
CA LEU A 167 16.42 0.72 -5.27
C LEU A 167 17.44 -0.18 -4.58
N ALA A 168 18.57 0.38 -4.11
CA ALA A 168 19.58 -0.37 -3.37
C ALA A 168 19.06 -0.87 -2.00
N GLU A 169 18.27 -0.07 -1.29
CA GLU A 169 17.62 -0.51 -0.04
C GLU A 169 16.61 -1.63 -0.30
N ILE A 170 15.80 -1.52 -1.35
CA ILE A 170 14.86 -2.58 -1.74
C ILE A 170 15.61 -3.89 -2.05
N GLU A 171 16.70 -3.82 -2.80
CA GLU A 171 17.57 -4.98 -3.06
C GLU A 171 18.11 -5.59 -1.76
N SER A 172 18.68 -4.77 -0.88
CA SER A 172 19.22 -5.19 0.42
C SER A 172 18.17 -5.90 1.28
N LEU A 173 16.97 -5.31 1.37
CA LEU A 173 15.83 -5.89 2.09
C LEU A 173 15.40 -7.23 1.50
N LEU A 174 15.31 -7.33 0.17
CA LEU A 174 14.91 -8.57 -0.49
C LEU A 174 15.92 -9.69 -0.25
N ASP A 175 17.22 -9.39 -0.32
CA ASP A 175 18.29 -10.38 -0.13
C ASP A 175 18.44 -10.80 1.34
N ALA A 176 18.31 -9.86 2.28
CA ALA A 176 18.21 -10.18 3.70
C ALA A 176 16.96 -11.02 3.99
N GLY A 177 15.83 -10.67 3.37
CA GLY A 177 14.58 -11.41 3.44
C GLY A 177 14.74 -12.86 2.97
N LEU A 178 15.39 -13.07 1.83
CA LEU A 178 15.68 -14.41 1.31
C LEU A 178 16.55 -15.22 2.28
N SER A 179 17.62 -14.62 2.81
CA SER A 179 18.53 -15.28 3.76
C SER A 179 17.79 -15.77 5.01
N ASN A 180 16.87 -14.93 5.53
CA ASN A 180 15.98 -15.29 6.63
C ASN A 180 15.03 -16.43 6.25
N LEU A 181 14.36 -16.37 5.09
CA LEU A 181 13.46 -17.43 4.63
C LEU A 181 14.18 -18.78 4.46
N GLN A 182 15.42 -18.77 3.96
CA GLN A 182 16.25 -19.99 3.82
C GLN A 182 16.70 -20.57 5.15
N SER A 183 16.77 -19.73 6.19
CA SER A 183 17.14 -20.12 7.56
C SER A 183 15.92 -20.40 8.44
N ALA A 184 14.71 -20.33 7.90
CA ALA A 184 13.47 -20.57 8.62
C ALA A 184 13.11 -22.06 8.65
N GLU A 185 12.19 -22.41 9.55
CA GLU A 185 11.58 -23.73 9.59
C GLU A 185 10.73 -24.01 8.34
N SER A 186 10.26 -25.24 8.16
CA SER A 186 9.46 -25.60 6.97
C SER A 186 8.10 -24.89 6.88
N SER A 187 7.63 -24.29 7.98
CA SER A 187 6.35 -23.59 8.07
C SER A 187 6.53 -22.25 8.80
N PHE A 188 5.73 -21.25 8.44
CA PHE A 188 5.65 -20.02 9.21
C PHE A 188 5.06 -20.27 10.61
N SER A 189 5.48 -19.48 11.59
CA SER A 189 4.90 -19.42 12.94
C SER A 189 3.59 -18.63 13.01
N PHE A 190 3.15 -18.10 11.87
CA PHE A 190 1.93 -17.33 11.67
C PHE A 190 1.21 -17.85 10.42
N THR A 191 -0.06 -17.48 10.28
CA THR A 191 -0.87 -17.75 9.10
C THR A 191 -1.00 -16.51 8.22
N LEU A 192 -0.96 -16.70 6.91
CA LEU A 192 -1.27 -15.69 5.90
C LEU A 192 -2.72 -15.84 5.42
N SER A 193 -3.27 -14.78 4.82
CA SER A 193 -4.57 -14.86 4.15
C SER A 193 -4.53 -15.77 2.91
N SER A 194 -5.71 -16.08 2.37
CA SER A 194 -5.83 -16.83 1.10
C SER A 194 -5.20 -16.11 -0.09
N GLY A 195 -4.88 -14.81 0.04
CA GLY A 195 -4.13 -14.08 -0.98
C GLY A 195 -2.70 -14.59 -1.16
N PHE A 196 -2.19 -15.35 -0.20
CA PHE A 196 -0.88 -16.02 -0.27
C PHE A 196 -1.02 -17.54 -0.38
N ASP A 197 -2.18 -18.05 -0.83
CA ASP A 197 -2.30 -19.46 -1.17
C ASP A 197 -1.20 -19.83 -2.18
N SER A 198 -0.58 -21.00 -1.99
CA SER A 198 0.66 -21.43 -2.70
C SER A 198 1.95 -20.65 -2.37
N PHE A 199 1.89 -19.63 -1.51
CA PHE A 199 3.03 -18.84 -1.01
C PHE A 199 3.13 -18.80 0.52
N ASN A 200 2.47 -19.73 1.20
CA ASN A 200 2.26 -19.71 2.65
C ASN A 200 3.26 -20.54 3.48
N THR A 201 4.43 -20.85 2.90
CA THR A 201 5.58 -21.43 3.61
C THR A 201 6.84 -20.61 3.32
N PRO A 202 7.91 -20.66 4.14
CA PRO A 202 9.13 -19.92 3.85
C PRO A 202 9.74 -20.24 2.48
N ALA A 203 9.73 -21.52 2.08
CA ALA A 203 10.23 -21.95 0.78
C ALA A 203 9.41 -21.38 -0.39
N THR A 204 8.08 -21.48 -0.33
CA THR A 204 7.22 -20.98 -1.40
C THR A 204 7.17 -19.45 -1.42
N PHE A 205 7.17 -18.80 -0.27
CA PHE A 205 7.22 -17.34 -0.15
C PHE A 205 8.53 -16.75 -0.69
N ALA A 206 9.63 -17.52 -0.64
CA ALA A 206 10.88 -17.12 -1.28
C ALA A 206 10.72 -16.91 -2.80
N HIS A 207 9.80 -17.60 -3.48
CA HIS A 207 9.51 -17.34 -4.89
C HIS A 207 8.89 -15.96 -5.11
N PHE A 208 7.97 -15.53 -4.23
CA PHE A 208 7.41 -14.17 -4.26
C PHE A 208 8.52 -13.13 -4.04
N ASN A 209 9.36 -13.32 -3.03
CA ASN A 209 10.51 -12.45 -2.76
C ASN A 209 11.45 -12.36 -3.99
N ARG A 210 11.78 -13.48 -4.63
CA ARG A 210 12.66 -13.50 -5.82
C ARG A 210 12.00 -12.90 -7.06
N GLY A 211 10.69 -13.05 -7.23
CA GLY A 211 9.92 -12.33 -8.25
C GLY A 211 10.06 -10.80 -8.09
N LEU A 212 9.96 -10.28 -6.87
CA LEU A 212 10.21 -8.86 -6.58
C LEU A 212 11.66 -8.46 -6.86
N ARG A 213 12.64 -9.30 -6.49
CA ARG A 213 14.07 -9.03 -6.77
C ARG A 213 14.36 -8.94 -8.25
N ALA A 214 13.73 -9.79 -9.07
CA ALA A 214 13.84 -9.74 -10.53
C ALA A 214 13.33 -8.40 -11.08
N ARG A 215 12.16 -7.92 -10.63
CA ARG A 215 11.60 -6.62 -11.03
C ARG A 215 12.56 -5.47 -10.70
N ILE A 216 13.19 -5.52 -9.53
CA ILE A 216 14.10 -4.47 -9.08
C ILE A 216 15.42 -4.49 -9.85
N ALA A 217 15.96 -5.68 -10.12
CA ALA A 217 17.13 -5.85 -10.96
C ALA A 217 16.92 -5.22 -12.36
N VAL A 218 15.74 -5.42 -12.96
CA VAL A 218 15.39 -4.79 -14.24
C VAL A 218 15.38 -3.27 -14.14
N LEU A 219 14.82 -2.69 -13.07
CA LEU A 219 14.84 -1.23 -12.85
C LEU A 219 16.23 -0.66 -12.60
N GLN A 220 17.20 -1.50 -12.23
CA GLN A 220 18.61 -1.17 -12.02
C GLN A 220 19.48 -1.47 -13.26
N ASP A 221 18.90 -1.95 -14.37
CA ASP A 221 19.61 -2.48 -15.55
C ASP A 221 20.58 -3.64 -15.24
N ASP A 222 20.38 -4.35 -14.11
CA ASP A 222 21.15 -5.54 -13.73
C ASP A 222 20.50 -6.81 -14.28
N TRP A 223 20.71 -7.04 -15.57
CA TRP A 223 20.16 -8.19 -16.29
C TRP A 223 20.64 -9.54 -15.74
N SER A 224 21.84 -9.59 -15.15
CA SER A 224 22.39 -10.81 -14.58
C SER A 224 21.70 -11.17 -13.27
N ALA A 225 21.50 -10.19 -12.38
CA ALA A 225 20.72 -10.39 -11.17
C ALA A 225 19.26 -10.70 -11.48
N ALA A 226 18.67 -10.05 -12.50
CA ALA A 226 17.31 -10.34 -12.95
C ALA A 226 17.17 -11.81 -13.35
N GLN A 227 18.05 -12.30 -14.23
CA GLN A 227 18.02 -13.71 -14.66
C GLN A 227 18.24 -14.69 -13.50
N THR A 228 19.11 -14.36 -12.54
CA THR A 228 19.36 -15.19 -11.36
C THR A 228 18.13 -15.29 -10.47
N ALA A 229 17.48 -14.16 -10.21
CA ALA A 229 16.25 -14.11 -9.42
C ALA A 229 15.11 -14.86 -10.11
N LEU A 230 14.92 -14.66 -11.42
CA LEU A 230 13.94 -15.39 -12.25
C LEU A 230 14.17 -16.90 -12.20
N THR A 231 15.42 -17.34 -12.34
CA THR A 231 15.76 -18.79 -12.26
C THR A 231 15.39 -19.36 -10.89
N SER A 232 15.54 -18.58 -9.82
CA SER A 232 15.24 -19.01 -8.45
C SER A 232 13.74 -19.14 -8.15
N CYS A 233 12.87 -18.57 -8.98
CA CYS A 233 11.42 -18.72 -8.87
C CYS A 233 10.78 -19.35 -10.11
N ALA A 234 11.58 -20.00 -10.96
CA ALA A 234 11.13 -20.58 -12.22
C ALA A 234 10.04 -21.66 -12.05
N ASP A 235 10.10 -22.46 -10.97
CA ASP A 235 9.10 -23.48 -10.68
C ASP A 235 7.71 -22.88 -10.44
N TRP A 236 7.66 -21.68 -9.85
CA TRP A 236 6.42 -20.91 -9.72
C TRP A 236 6.07 -20.16 -11.01
N MET A 237 7.00 -19.41 -11.59
CA MET A 237 6.71 -18.56 -12.76
C MET A 237 6.32 -19.34 -14.02
N ASN A 238 6.80 -20.57 -14.17
CA ASN A 238 6.44 -21.44 -15.30
C ASN A 238 5.37 -22.47 -14.92
N SER A 239 4.59 -22.16 -13.88
CA SER A 239 3.36 -22.86 -13.56
C SER A 239 2.45 -22.98 -14.79
N SER A 240 1.71 -24.08 -14.89
CA SER A 240 0.64 -24.23 -15.89
C SER A 240 -0.63 -23.43 -15.55
N ASP A 241 -0.71 -22.93 -14.33
CA ASP A 241 -1.75 -22.01 -13.86
C ASP A 241 -1.28 -20.57 -14.05
N ASP A 242 -1.88 -19.88 -15.03
CA ASP A 242 -1.59 -18.49 -15.38
C ASP A 242 -2.07 -17.50 -14.30
N ASP A 243 -2.96 -17.94 -13.39
CA ASP A 243 -3.48 -17.17 -12.26
C ASP A 243 -2.75 -17.48 -10.94
N MET A 244 -1.57 -18.12 -10.98
CA MET A 244 -0.81 -18.35 -9.75
C MET A 244 0.02 -17.13 -9.36
N GLY A 245 -0.31 -16.51 -8.23
CA GLY A 245 0.38 -15.34 -7.71
C GLY A 245 -0.02 -14.99 -6.28
N VAL A 246 0.47 -13.84 -5.80
CA VAL A 246 0.05 -13.25 -4.52
C VAL A 246 -0.98 -12.17 -4.79
N TYR A 247 -2.11 -12.23 -4.10
CA TYR A 247 -3.29 -11.40 -4.34
C TYR A 247 -3.70 -10.60 -3.12
N HIS A 248 -4.30 -9.43 -3.36
CA HIS A 248 -5.10 -8.76 -2.35
C HIS A 248 -6.48 -9.39 -2.28
N VAL A 249 -6.86 -9.84 -1.09
CA VAL A 249 -8.21 -10.36 -0.83
C VAL A 249 -9.09 -9.23 -0.32
N PHE A 250 -10.24 -9.06 -0.96
CA PHE A 250 -11.28 -8.12 -0.56
C PHE A 250 -12.57 -8.88 -0.29
N SER A 251 -13.39 -8.38 0.62
CA SER A 251 -14.72 -8.91 0.85
C SER A 251 -15.65 -7.86 1.43
N SER A 252 -16.95 -8.04 1.20
CA SER A 252 -18.02 -7.29 1.86
C SER A 252 -18.38 -7.87 3.25
N GLY A 253 -17.53 -8.75 3.77
CA GLY A 253 -17.67 -9.33 5.09
C GLY A 253 -17.54 -8.29 6.21
N ALA A 254 -18.11 -8.60 7.37
CA ALA A 254 -17.98 -7.72 8.52
C ALA A 254 -16.50 -7.52 8.90
N ASN A 255 -16.10 -6.26 9.10
CA ASN A 255 -14.73 -5.83 9.42
C ASN A 255 -13.69 -6.06 8.30
N ASP A 256 -14.13 -6.21 7.05
CA ASP A 256 -13.27 -6.22 5.87
C ASP A 256 -13.62 -5.05 4.92
N GLY A 257 -12.80 -4.85 3.89
CA GLY A 257 -12.98 -3.80 2.89
C GLY A 257 -13.30 -4.36 1.50
N ASP A 258 -14.20 -3.66 0.80
CA ASP A 258 -14.50 -3.90 -0.61
C ASP A 258 -13.32 -3.54 -1.52
N ASN A 259 -13.28 -4.17 -2.71
CA ASN A 259 -12.32 -3.80 -3.74
C ASN A 259 -12.69 -2.43 -4.32
N GLN A 260 -11.87 -1.42 -4.02
CA GLN A 260 -12.10 -0.04 -4.45
C GLN A 260 -12.01 0.17 -5.97
N MET A 261 -11.53 -0.82 -6.72
CA MET A 261 -11.48 -0.78 -8.19
C MET A 261 -12.73 -1.37 -8.85
N TYR A 262 -13.60 -2.03 -8.08
CA TYR A 262 -14.84 -2.61 -8.59
C TYR A 262 -15.89 -1.54 -8.89
N GLU A 263 -16.41 -1.56 -10.12
CA GLU A 263 -17.63 -0.87 -10.51
C GLU A 263 -18.42 -1.79 -11.44
N ALA A 264 -19.75 -1.88 -11.26
CA ALA A 264 -20.60 -2.69 -12.13
C ALA A 264 -20.58 -2.11 -13.55
N SER A 265 -20.07 -2.87 -14.52
CA SER A 265 -19.81 -2.40 -15.88
C SER A 265 -21.08 -1.99 -16.66
N ASP A 266 -22.25 -2.40 -16.19
CA ASP A 266 -23.59 -2.07 -16.70
C ASP A 266 -24.30 -0.95 -15.91
N ALA A 267 -23.69 -0.42 -14.84
CA ALA A 267 -24.26 0.69 -14.08
C ALA A 267 -24.40 1.93 -14.96
N ALA A 268 -25.46 2.73 -14.72
CA ALA A 268 -25.76 3.93 -15.49
C ALA A 268 -24.58 4.92 -15.56
N THR A 269 -23.79 4.98 -14.49
CA THR A 269 -22.55 5.76 -14.43
C THR A 269 -21.46 4.93 -13.76
N ILE A 270 -20.29 4.90 -14.36
CA ILE A 270 -19.05 4.38 -13.76
C ILE A 270 -17.95 5.43 -13.93
N LYS A 271 -16.93 5.38 -13.09
CA LYS A 271 -15.84 6.37 -13.06
C LYS A 271 -14.59 5.82 -13.70
N LEU A 272 -14.24 4.57 -13.41
CA LEU A 272 -13.12 3.88 -14.01
C LEU A 272 -13.47 3.43 -15.43
N MET A 273 -12.86 4.08 -16.41
CA MET A 273 -13.08 3.85 -17.84
C MET A 273 -11.77 3.40 -18.47
N VAL A 274 -11.78 2.33 -19.26
CA VAL A 274 -10.58 1.89 -19.99
C VAL A 274 -10.22 2.91 -21.08
N HIS A 275 -8.94 3.16 -21.28
CA HIS A 275 -8.48 4.08 -22.31
C HIS A 275 -8.89 3.56 -23.71
N PRO A 276 -9.46 4.38 -24.62
CA PRO A 276 -9.93 3.91 -25.93
C PRO A 276 -8.88 3.22 -26.79
N SER A 277 -7.59 3.51 -26.57
CA SER A 277 -6.51 2.86 -27.32
C SER A 277 -6.40 1.35 -27.06
N TYR A 278 -6.95 0.84 -25.95
CA TYR A 278 -7.00 -0.60 -25.70
C TYR A 278 -7.74 -1.36 -26.81
N LEU A 279 -8.77 -0.76 -27.42
CA LEU A 279 -9.45 -1.36 -28.57
C LEU A 279 -8.64 -1.23 -29.86
N THR A 280 -7.96 -0.11 -30.06
CA THR A 280 -7.25 0.15 -31.33
C THR A 280 -5.93 -0.58 -31.42
N ASP A 281 -5.29 -0.82 -30.28
CA ASP A 281 -3.95 -1.39 -30.18
C ASP A 281 -3.99 -2.91 -29.95
N ALA A 282 -5.17 -3.46 -29.62
CA ALA A 282 -5.35 -4.90 -29.44
C ALA A 282 -5.09 -5.67 -30.74
N GLU A 283 -4.32 -6.74 -30.61
CA GLU A 283 -4.08 -7.67 -31.72
C GLU A 283 -5.36 -8.41 -32.09
N SER A 284 -5.52 -8.72 -33.40
CA SER A 284 -6.69 -9.44 -33.88
C SER A 284 -6.79 -10.82 -33.23
N GLY A 285 -7.90 -11.07 -32.54
CA GLY A 285 -8.16 -12.34 -31.84
C GLY A 285 -7.67 -12.37 -30.39
N ASP A 286 -7.16 -11.28 -29.83
CA ASP A 286 -6.79 -11.22 -28.41
C ASP A 286 -8.02 -11.32 -27.51
N THR A 287 -8.18 -12.47 -26.86
CA THR A 287 -9.33 -12.73 -25.98
C THR A 287 -9.24 -12.00 -24.65
N ARG A 288 -8.07 -11.48 -24.24
CA ARG A 288 -7.93 -10.71 -22.99
C ARG A 288 -8.73 -9.42 -23.06
N LEU A 289 -8.77 -8.79 -24.23
CA LEU A 289 -9.60 -7.61 -24.46
C LEU A 289 -11.08 -7.93 -24.25
N THR A 290 -11.59 -8.96 -24.93
CA THR A 290 -13.02 -9.31 -24.87
C THR A 290 -13.44 -9.94 -23.54
N SER A 291 -12.48 -10.49 -22.78
CA SER A 291 -12.75 -11.10 -21.47
C SER A 291 -12.70 -10.08 -20.33
N ASN A 292 -11.93 -9.01 -20.49
CA ASN A 292 -11.69 -8.03 -19.41
C ASN A 292 -12.28 -6.64 -19.68
N VAL A 293 -12.83 -6.39 -20.87
CA VAL A 293 -13.39 -5.08 -21.25
C VAL A 293 -14.76 -5.25 -21.89
N VAL A 294 -15.72 -4.44 -21.45
CA VAL A 294 -17.05 -4.33 -22.04
C VAL A 294 -17.18 -3.02 -22.80
N VAL A 295 -17.62 -3.12 -24.06
CA VAL A 295 -18.07 -1.98 -24.86
C VAL A 295 -19.47 -1.60 -24.39
N ARG A 296 -19.60 -0.44 -23.76
CA ARG A 296 -20.85 0.11 -23.26
C ARG A 296 -21.65 0.75 -24.40
N SER A 297 -22.98 0.81 -24.25
CA SER A 297 -23.85 1.61 -25.13
C SER A 297 -23.65 3.11 -24.95
N ASP A 298 -23.29 3.51 -23.73
CA ASP A 298 -23.14 4.90 -23.34
C ASP A 298 -21.67 5.32 -23.40
N THR A 299 -21.42 6.49 -23.98
CA THR A 299 -20.10 7.14 -23.94
C THR A 299 -20.08 8.13 -22.78
N ILE A 300 -19.14 7.94 -21.85
CA ILE A 300 -18.88 8.92 -20.79
C ILE A 300 -17.96 9.99 -21.36
N LYS A 301 -18.34 11.25 -21.15
CA LYS A 301 -17.53 12.42 -21.55
C LYS A 301 -17.32 13.32 -20.34
N TYR A 302 -16.08 13.67 -20.05
CA TYR A 302 -15.71 14.53 -18.93
C TYR A 302 -14.36 15.20 -19.20
N ASP A 303 -14.22 16.49 -18.90
CA ASP A 303 -12.98 17.27 -19.12
C ASP A 303 -12.36 17.13 -20.52
N GLY A 304 -13.20 16.99 -21.55
CA GLY A 304 -12.75 16.80 -22.94
C GLY A 304 -12.22 15.40 -23.25
N LEU A 305 -12.27 14.48 -22.30
CA LEU A 305 -12.00 13.06 -22.46
C LEU A 305 -13.29 12.30 -22.77
N GLU A 306 -13.17 11.20 -23.50
CA GLU A 306 -14.28 10.29 -23.72
C GLU A 306 -13.84 8.83 -23.71
N SER A 307 -14.70 7.97 -23.15
CA SER A 307 -14.56 6.52 -23.28
C SER A 307 -15.94 5.86 -23.20
N TYR A 308 -16.04 4.69 -23.81
CA TYR A 308 -17.21 3.81 -23.79
C TYR A 308 -16.81 2.39 -23.36
N LEU A 309 -15.65 2.25 -22.70
CA LEU A 309 -15.06 0.99 -22.30
C LEU A 309 -15.06 0.85 -20.79
N ALA A 310 -15.71 -0.19 -20.26
CA ALA A 310 -15.67 -0.54 -18.85
C ALA A 310 -14.72 -1.71 -18.62
N PRO A 311 -13.90 -1.68 -17.56
CA PRO A 311 -13.22 -2.88 -17.10
C PRO A 311 -14.21 -3.87 -16.48
N THR A 312 -13.92 -5.15 -16.60
CA THR A 312 -14.65 -6.26 -15.93
C THR A 312 -13.72 -7.16 -15.11
N LEU A 313 -12.45 -6.79 -15.02
CA LEU A 313 -11.38 -7.56 -14.36
C LEU A 313 -11.41 -7.48 -12.83
N TYR A 314 -12.13 -6.51 -12.27
CA TYR A 314 -12.36 -6.40 -10.83
C TYR A 314 -13.73 -7.02 -10.56
N SER A 315 -13.79 -8.08 -9.76
CA SER A 315 -15.01 -8.79 -9.36
C SER A 315 -15.12 -8.89 -7.85
#